data_AF-A0A832HUH0-F1
#
_entry.id   AF-A0A832HUH0-F1
#
_cell.length_a   1.000
_cell.length_b   1.000
_cell.length_c   1.000
_cell.angle_alpha   90.00
_cell.angle_beta   90.00
_cell.angle_gamma   90.00
#
_symmetry.space_group_name_H-M   'P 1'
#
loop_
_entity.id
_entity.type
_entity.pdbx_description
1 polymer ?
#
loop_
_entity_poly.entity_id
_entity_poly.type
_entity_poly.pdbx_seq_one_letter_code
_entity_poly.pdbx_strand_id
1 'polypeptide(L)'
;MKKENINEGLTWEERVKRWSEWFGGPQCNGWANRETWSVALHFGDALHEYSAEIIRSLYEEGQKRGYSDEGLVRVRLEDALQAWFEELADNLEETKEGRSILRDIGSTWRICWPQITWHAWEELAAERAEIMAELNAGEAAGAKEE
;
A
#
# COMPACT_ATOMS: atom_id res chain seq x y z
N MET A 1 -20.70 -11.78 11.61
CA MET A 1 -19.40 -12.08 12.24
C MET A 1 -18.55 -10.81 12.08
N LYS A 2 -18.23 -10.09 13.15
CA LYS A 2 -17.28 -8.97 13.05
C LYS A 2 -15.92 -9.58 12.73
N LYS A 3 -15.32 -9.25 11.59
CA LYS A 3 -13.90 -9.54 11.35
C LYS A 3 -13.16 -8.67 12.36
N GLU A 4 -12.76 -9.23 13.51
CA GLU A 4 -11.78 -8.57 14.35
C GLU A 4 -10.56 -8.29 13.47
N ASN A 5 -10.11 -7.04 13.44
CA ASN A 5 -8.95 -6.67 12.65
C ASN A 5 -7.73 -7.29 13.34
N ILE A 6 -7.39 -8.50 12.93
CA ILE A 6 -6.35 -9.38 13.51
C ILE A 6 -4.95 -8.74 13.51
N ASN A 7 -4.82 -7.56 12.89
CA ASN A 7 -3.61 -6.77 12.71
C ASN A 7 -3.58 -5.48 13.55
N GLU A 8 -4.62 -5.16 14.34
CA GLU A 8 -4.62 -3.97 15.19
C GLU A 8 -3.43 -3.98 16.17
N GLY A 9 -2.63 -2.92 16.14
CA GLY A 9 -1.50 -2.71 17.05
C GLY A 9 -0.19 -3.42 16.66
N LEU A 10 -0.14 -4.13 15.53
CA LEU A 10 1.08 -4.79 15.04
C LEU A 10 1.89 -3.88 14.10
N THR A 11 3.21 -3.92 14.24
CA THR A 11 4.14 -3.35 13.26
C THR A 11 4.07 -4.10 11.92
N TRP A 12 4.53 -3.49 10.81
CA TRP A 12 4.59 -4.21 9.54
C TRP A 12 5.46 -5.46 9.58
N GLU A 13 6.59 -5.40 10.29
CA GLU A 13 7.48 -6.55 10.47
C GLU A 13 6.77 -7.72 11.15
N GLU A 14 6.00 -7.44 12.20
CA GLU A 14 5.19 -8.45 12.89
C GLU A 14 4.07 -8.99 11.99
N ARG A 15 3.44 -8.12 11.19
CA ARG A 15 2.40 -8.52 10.22
C ARG A 15 2.97 -9.38 9.10
N VAL A 16 4.12 -9.02 8.53
CA VAL A 16 4.82 -9.80 7.50
C VAL A 16 5.27 -11.15 8.06
N LYS A 17 5.81 -11.16 9.29
CA LYS A 17 6.21 -12.39 9.97
C LYS A 17 4.99 -13.31 10.19
N ARG A 18 3.90 -12.78 10.73
CA ARG A 18 2.67 -13.55 10.97
C ARG A 18 2.05 -14.06 9.69
N TRP A 19 2.07 -13.25 8.63
CA TRP A 19 1.63 -13.65 7.30
C TRP A 19 2.48 -14.82 6.78
N SER A 20 3.81 -14.73 6.95
CA SER A 20 4.75 -15.78 6.56
C SER A 20 4.55 -17.08 7.37
N GLU A 21 4.15 -17.00 8.64
CA GLU A 21 3.79 -18.16 9.46
C GLU A 21 2.49 -18.83 8.99
N TRP A 22 1.51 -18.05 8.50
CA TRP A 22 0.21 -18.56 8.03
C TRP A 22 0.24 -19.15 6.62
N PHE A 23 0.95 -18.51 5.70
CA PHE A 23 0.97 -18.88 4.28
C PHE A 23 2.30 -19.49 3.81
N GLY A 24 3.17 -19.78 4.78
CA GLY A 24 4.58 -20.10 4.62
C GLY A 24 4.94 -21.01 3.45
N GLY A 25 5.72 -20.44 2.54
CA GLY A 25 6.57 -21.12 1.55
C GLY A 25 7.95 -20.44 1.55
N PRO A 26 8.92 -20.91 0.75
CA PRO A 26 10.23 -20.26 0.68
C PRO A 26 10.07 -18.79 0.21
N GLN A 27 10.87 -17.90 0.80
CA GLN A 27 11.02 -16.53 0.29
C GLN A 27 11.40 -16.56 -1.19
N CYS A 28 10.85 -15.63 -1.97
CA CYS A 28 11.10 -15.54 -3.40
C CYS A 28 11.73 -14.18 -3.71
N ASN A 29 13.02 -14.15 -4.04
CA ASN A 29 13.74 -12.93 -4.40
C ASN A 29 13.60 -11.79 -3.37
N GLY A 30 13.64 -12.11 -2.07
CA GLY A 30 13.48 -11.14 -0.98
C GLY A 30 12.03 -10.84 -0.58
N TRP A 31 11.04 -11.40 -1.27
CA TRP A 31 9.63 -11.29 -0.93
C TRP A 31 9.12 -12.51 -0.17
N ALA A 32 8.04 -12.34 0.57
CA ALA A 32 7.44 -13.35 1.45
C ALA A 32 7.10 -14.66 0.71
N ASN A 33 6.72 -14.56 -0.58
CA ASN A 33 6.47 -15.68 -1.47
C ASN A 33 6.51 -15.26 -2.94
N ARG A 34 6.28 -16.23 -3.84
CA ARG A 34 6.20 -15.99 -5.30
C ARG A 34 5.09 -15.02 -5.65
N GLU A 35 3.90 -15.15 -5.07
CA GLU A 35 2.73 -14.34 -5.42
C GLU A 35 2.97 -12.85 -5.10
N THR A 36 3.55 -12.55 -3.94
CA THR A 36 3.94 -11.18 -3.56
C THR A 36 5.04 -10.64 -4.48
N TRP A 37 6.06 -11.44 -4.79
CA TRP A 37 7.11 -11.04 -5.73
C TRP A 37 6.56 -10.75 -7.12
N SER A 38 5.64 -11.58 -7.63
CA SER A 38 5.04 -11.41 -8.96
C SER A 38 4.22 -10.14 -9.06
N VAL A 39 3.53 -9.74 -7.99
CA VAL A 39 2.83 -8.43 -7.93
C VAL A 39 3.84 -7.29 -8.05
N ALA A 40 4.91 -7.30 -7.24
CA ALA A 40 5.94 -6.27 -7.30
C ALA A 40 6.65 -6.23 -8.66
N LEU A 41 6.86 -7.38 -9.30
CA LEU A 41 7.50 -7.49 -10.61
C LEU A 41 6.66 -6.87 -11.73
N HIS A 42 5.34 -7.12 -11.74
CA HIS A 42 4.46 -6.68 -12.82
C HIS A 42 3.89 -5.27 -12.59
N PHE A 43 3.80 -4.83 -11.34
CA PHE A 43 3.10 -3.60 -10.97
C PHE A 43 3.93 -2.63 -10.14
N GLY A 44 5.25 -2.80 -10.02
CA GLY A 44 6.10 -1.94 -9.18
C GLY A 44 5.92 -0.44 -9.44
N ASP A 45 6.01 -0.02 -10.71
CA ASP A 45 5.85 1.40 -11.08
C ASP A 45 4.43 1.90 -10.81
N ALA A 46 3.41 1.11 -11.15
CA ALA A 46 2.01 1.48 -10.92
C ALA A 46 1.66 1.53 -9.41
N LEU A 47 2.21 0.61 -8.62
CA LEU A 47 2.09 0.62 -7.16
C LEU A 47 2.74 1.86 -6.56
N HIS A 48 3.90 2.26 -7.08
CA HIS A 48 4.59 3.48 -6.65
C HIS A 48 3.75 4.73 -6.91
N GLU A 49 3.32 4.93 -8.16
CA GLU A 49 2.49 6.07 -8.56
C GLU A 49 1.18 6.13 -7.75
N TYR A 50 0.46 5.01 -7.68
CA TYR A 50 -0.80 4.94 -6.96
C TYR A 50 -0.63 5.14 -5.44
N SER A 51 0.46 4.64 -4.86
CA SER A 51 0.77 4.86 -3.44
C SER A 51 1.04 6.34 -3.14
N ALA A 52 1.75 7.05 -4.01
CA ALA A 52 2.01 8.48 -3.86
C ALA A 52 0.70 9.28 -3.87
N GLU A 53 -0.20 8.98 -4.80
CA GLU A 53 -1.53 9.61 -4.88
C GLU A 53 -2.38 9.38 -3.63
N ILE A 54 -2.43 8.13 -3.13
CA ILE A 54 -3.16 7.79 -1.90
C ILE A 54 -2.57 8.54 -0.71
N ILE A 55 -1.24 8.52 -0.55
CA ILE A 55 -0.57 9.17 0.57
C ILE A 55 -0.87 10.67 0.56
N ARG A 56 -0.75 11.34 -0.60
CA ARG A 56 -1.09 12.77 -0.73
C ARG A 56 -2.53 13.04 -0.32
N SER A 57 -3.47 12.25 -0.86
CA SER A 57 -4.90 12.39 -0.56
C SER A 57 -5.22 12.22 0.93
N LEU A 58 -4.56 11.26 1.59
CA LEU A 58 -4.74 10.99 3.01
C LEU A 58 -4.16 12.10 3.89
N TYR A 59 -3.01 12.68 3.52
CA TYR A 59 -2.46 13.83 4.23
C TYR A 59 -3.34 15.08 4.08
N GLU A 60 -3.86 15.35 2.88
CA GLU A 60 -4.80 16.45 2.65
C GLU A 60 -6.11 16.27 3.44
N GLU A 61 -6.65 15.04 3.49
CA GLU A 61 -7.82 14.74 4.33
C GLU A 61 -7.52 14.96 5.81
N GLY A 62 -6.33 14.52 6.24
CA GLY A 62 -5.82 14.71 7.60
C GLY A 62 -5.76 16.17 8.02
N GLN A 63 -5.15 17.03 7.20
CA GLN A 63 -5.11 18.48 7.44
C GLN A 63 -6.52 19.07 7.57
N LYS A 64 -7.41 18.78 6.61
CA LYS A 64 -8.81 19.29 6.62
C LYS A 64 -9.58 18.87 7.88
N ARG A 65 -9.21 17.73 8.49
CA ARG A 65 -9.88 17.16 9.66
C ARG A 65 -9.09 17.33 10.96
N GLY A 66 -7.92 17.98 10.92
CA GLY A 66 -7.08 18.25 12.09
C GLY A 66 -6.37 17.03 12.67
N TYR A 67 -6.00 16.03 11.85
CA TYR A 67 -5.17 14.90 12.26
C TYR A 67 -3.99 14.67 11.32
N SER A 68 -2.83 14.32 11.88
CA SER A 68 -1.60 14.00 11.12
C SER A 68 -0.97 12.68 11.59
N ASP A 69 -1.80 11.67 11.81
CA ASP A 69 -1.33 10.38 12.28
C ASP A 69 -0.77 9.55 11.11
N GLU A 70 0.56 9.48 11.00
CA GLU A 70 1.23 8.57 10.06
C GLU A 70 0.73 7.13 10.19
N GLY A 71 0.42 6.67 11.41
CA GLY A 71 -0.11 5.32 11.63
C GLY A 71 -1.43 5.08 10.90
N LEU A 72 -2.31 6.09 10.87
CA LEU A 72 -3.57 6.02 10.14
C LEU A 72 -3.35 6.00 8.62
N VAL A 73 -2.42 6.82 8.12
CA VAL A 73 -2.07 6.83 6.68
C VAL A 73 -1.53 5.46 6.26
N ARG A 74 -0.67 4.86 7.08
CA ARG A 74 -0.11 3.52 6.84
C ARG A 74 -1.18 2.43 6.75
N VAL A 75 -2.14 2.42 7.67
CA VAL A 75 -3.23 1.43 7.66
C VAL A 75 -4.12 1.62 6.43
N ARG A 76 -4.50 2.87 6.11
CA ARG A 76 -5.36 3.16 4.96
C ARG A 76 -4.68 2.89 3.62
N LEU A 77 -3.36 3.06 3.53
CA LEU A 77 -2.60 2.76 2.33
C LEU A 77 -2.68 1.27 1.96
N GLU A 78 -2.59 0.37 2.95
CA GLU A 78 -2.72 -1.07 2.70
C GLU A 78 -4.09 -1.44 2.15
N ASP A 79 -5.15 -0.97 2.81
CA ASP A 79 -6.53 -1.24 2.37
C ASP A 79 -6.77 -0.71 0.95
N ALA A 80 -6.25 0.49 0.64
CA ALA A 80 -6.40 1.11 -0.67
C ALA A 80 -5.62 0.38 -1.77
N LEU A 81 -4.38 -0.04 -1.51
CA LEU A 81 -3.59 -0.82 -2.45
C LEU A 81 -4.21 -2.19 -2.74
N GLN A 82 -4.72 -2.86 -1.69
CA GLN A 82 -5.42 -4.12 -1.87
C GLN A 82 -6.69 -3.93 -2.72
N ALA A 83 -7.53 -2.94 -2.40
CA ALA A 83 -8.77 -2.69 -3.14
C ALA A 83 -8.50 -2.34 -4.61
N TRP A 84 -7.52 -1.47 -4.87
CA TRP A 84 -7.10 -1.13 -6.23
C TRP A 84 -6.65 -2.34 -7.02
N PHE A 85 -5.84 -3.20 -6.42
CA PHE A 85 -5.37 -4.40 -7.10
C PHE A 85 -6.49 -5.39 -7.38
N GLU A 86 -7.46 -5.54 -6.47
CA GLU A 86 -8.64 -6.38 -6.68
C GLU A 86 -9.45 -5.89 -7.90
N GLU A 87 -9.71 -4.58 -8.01
CA GLU A 87 -10.37 -3.99 -9.18
C GLU A 87 -9.53 -4.13 -10.47
N LEU A 88 -8.22 -3.94 -10.36
CA LEU A 88 -7.29 -4.13 -11.49
C LEU A 88 -7.29 -5.59 -11.96
N ALA A 89 -7.31 -6.55 -11.04
CA ALA A 89 -7.31 -7.97 -11.37
C ALA A 89 -8.54 -8.36 -12.20
N ASP A 90 -9.72 -7.85 -11.85
CA ASP A 90 -10.94 -8.08 -12.63
C ASP A 90 -10.80 -7.57 -14.08
N ASN A 91 -10.20 -6.38 -14.27
CA ASN A 91 -9.95 -5.83 -15.60
C ASN A 91 -8.87 -6.61 -16.39
N LEU A 92 -7.85 -7.13 -15.70
CA LEU A 92 -6.79 -7.92 -16.32
C LEU A 92 -7.32 -9.24 -16.89
N GLU A 93 -8.38 -9.81 -16.31
CA GLU A 93 -8.99 -11.03 -16.83
C GLU A 93 -9.57 -10.87 -18.25
N GLU A 94 -9.89 -9.64 -18.68
CA GLU A 94 -10.46 -9.38 -20.00
C GLU A 94 -9.43 -9.55 -21.13
N THR A 95 -8.16 -9.28 -20.85
CA THR A 95 -7.08 -9.30 -21.87
C THR A 95 -6.26 -10.58 -21.82
N LYS A 96 -5.62 -10.96 -22.94
CA LYS A 96 -4.77 -12.16 -22.98
C LYS A 96 -3.52 -11.96 -22.14
N GLU A 97 -2.94 -10.78 -22.23
CA GLU A 97 -1.75 -10.35 -21.52
C GLU A 97 -2.02 -10.30 -20.01
N GLY A 98 -3.13 -9.69 -19.58
CA GLY A 98 -3.54 -9.64 -18.19
C GLY A 98 -3.78 -11.03 -17.59
N ARG A 99 -4.44 -11.94 -18.31
CA ARG A 99 -4.55 -13.35 -17.86
C ARG A 99 -3.21 -14.06 -17.72
N SER A 100 -2.19 -13.69 -18.52
CA SER A 100 -0.84 -14.22 -18.35
C SER A 100 -0.21 -13.72 -17.05
N ILE A 101 -0.34 -12.43 -16.76
CA ILE A 101 0.13 -11.81 -15.51
C ILE A 101 -0.55 -12.44 -14.30
N LEU A 102 -1.88 -12.59 -14.34
CA LEU A 102 -2.63 -13.23 -13.25
C LEU A 102 -2.25 -14.69 -13.04
N ARG A 103 -1.87 -15.41 -14.10
CA ARG A 103 -1.33 -16.77 -13.97
C ARG A 103 0.05 -16.79 -13.30
N ASP A 104 0.89 -15.80 -13.58
CA ASP A 104 2.17 -15.66 -12.89
C ASP A 104 1.96 -15.39 -11.40
N ILE A 105 1.03 -14.49 -11.08
CA ILE A 105 0.65 -14.17 -9.69
C ILE A 105 -0.01 -15.36 -9.01
N GLY A 106 -0.81 -16.15 -9.71
CA GLY A 106 -1.48 -17.33 -9.16
C GLY A 106 -2.64 -16.97 -8.24
N SER A 107 -2.39 -16.77 -6.95
CA SER A 107 -3.45 -16.57 -5.95
C SER A 107 -3.33 -15.20 -5.28
N THR A 108 -4.32 -14.34 -5.49
CA THR A 108 -4.39 -13.01 -4.87
C THR A 108 -4.52 -13.05 -3.35
N TRP A 109 -5.17 -14.09 -2.81
CA TRP A 109 -5.25 -14.35 -1.37
C TRP A 109 -3.91 -14.63 -0.70
N ARG A 110 -2.88 -14.98 -1.50
CA ARG A 110 -1.52 -15.23 -1.02
C ARG A 110 -0.60 -14.03 -1.24
N ILE A 111 -1.12 -12.86 -1.57
CA ILE A 111 -0.30 -11.65 -1.61
C ILE A 111 -0.08 -11.16 -0.17
N CYS A 112 1.18 -10.87 0.19
CA CYS A 112 1.52 -10.24 1.46
C CYS A 112 1.39 -8.72 1.33
N TRP A 113 0.16 -8.22 1.45
CA TRP A 113 -0.11 -6.77 1.42
C TRP A 113 0.70 -5.96 2.42
N PRO A 114 0.93 -6.41 3.68
CA PRO A 114 1.80 -5.69 4.60
C PRO A 114 3.21 -5.46 4.06
N GLN A 115 3.78 -6.42 3.32
CA GLN A 115 5.10 -6.26 2.72
C GLN A 115 5.06 -5.29 1.53
N ILE A 116 4.05 -5.39 0.65
CA ILE A 116 3.87 -4.45 -0.47
C ILE A 116 3.75 -3.02 0.05
N THR A 117 2.89 -2.80 1.04
CA THR A 117 2.69 -1.48 1.65
C THR A 117 3.95 -0.97 2.34
N TRP A 118 4.69 -1.83 3.04
CA TRP A 118 5.95 -1.43 3.65
C TRP A 118 6.98 -0.97 2.61
N HIS A 119 7.16 -1.71 1.52
CA HIS A 119 8.06 -1.30 0.44
C HIS A 119 7.64 0.02 -0.20
N ALA A 120 6.36 0.17 -0.55
CA ALA A 120 5.83 1.42 -1.09
C ALA A 120 6.06 2.60 -0.13
N TRP A 121 5.87 2.36 1.18
CA TRP A 121 6.15 3.37 2.20
C TRP A 121 7.63 3.72 2.29
N GLU A 122 8.54 2.75 2.31
CA GLU A 122 9.97 3.07 2.41
C GLU A 122 10.49 3.78 1.15
N GLU A 123 10.04 3.37 -0.03
CA GLU A 123 10.45 3.98 -1.30
C GLU A 123 9.98 5.43 -1.44
N LEU A 124 8.79 5.75 -0.92
CA LEU A 124 8.22 7.09 -0.96
C LEU A 124 8.65 8.00 0.20
N ALA A 125 9.68 7.63 0.98
CA ALA A 125 10.06 8.40 2.17
C ALA A 125 10.42 9.87 1.86
N ALA A 126 11.16 10.12 0.78
CA ALA A 126 11.52 11.47 0.35
C ALA A 126 10.31 12.26 -0.16
N GLU A 127 9.52 11.67 -1.05
CA GLU A 127 8.32 12.29 -1.62
C GLU A 127 7.27 12.59 -0.55
N ARG A 128 7.09 11.70 0.44
CA ARG A 128 6.24 11.98 1.60
C ARG A 128 6.67 13.21 2.37
N ALA A 129 7.98 13.38 2.58
CA ALA A 129 8.51 14.54 3.27
C ALA A 129 8.24 15.83 2.47
N GLU A 130 8.35 15.75 1.14
CA GLU A 130 8.01 16.85 0.23
C GLU A 130 6.52 17.19 0.27
N ILE A 131 5.63 16.19 0.16
CA ILE A 131 4.18 16.36 0.28
C ILE A 131 3.82 17.05 1.61
N MET A 132 4.37 16.58 2.72
CA MET A 132 4.13 17.18 4.04
C MET A 132 4.67 18.61 4.13
N ALA A 133 5.81 18.91 3.50
CA ALA A 133 6.36 20.26 3.47
C ALA A 133 5.48 21.21 2.64
N GLU A 134 5.01 20.77 1.46
CA GLU A 134 4.08 21.51 0.59
C GLU A 134 2.78 21.87 1.34
N LEU A 135 2.18 20.88 1.98
CA LEU A 135 0.92 21.02 2.71
C LEU A 135 1.03 21.98 3.90
N ASN A 136 2.13 21.93 4.66
CA ASN A 136 2.38 22.87 5.77
C ASN A 136 2.66 24.29 5.28
N ALA A 137 3.32 24.46 4.14
CA ALA A 137 3.57 25.77 3.54
C ALA A 137 2.27 26.44 3.07
N GLY A 138 1.33 25.66 2.53
CA GLY A 138 -0.01 26.12 2.13
C GLY A 138 -0.83 26.65 3.30
N GLU A 139 -0.86 25.95 4.44
CA GLU A 139 -1.54 26.42 5.66
C GLU A 139 -0.96 27.74 6.19
N ALA A 140 0.37 27.87 6.21
CA ALA A 140 1.04 29.07 6.68
C ALA A 140 0.82 30.31 5.78
N ALA A 141 0.55 30.09 4.49
CA ALA A 141 0.18 31.16 3.56
C ALA A 141 -1.28 31.60 3.77
N GLY A 142 -2.21 30.66 3.92
CA GLY A 142 -3.63 30.96 4.16
C GLY A 142 -3.86 31.69 5.50
N ALA A 143 -3.13 31.33 6.55
CA ALA A 143 -3.24 31.98 7.86
C ALA A 143 -2.70 33.43 7.92
N LYS A 144 -2.00 33.91 6.88
CA LYS A 144 -1.53 35.30 6.78
C LYS A 144 -2.46 36.21 5.99
N GLU A 145 -3.47 35.65 5.32
CA GLU A 145 -4.45 36.40 4.51
C GLU A 145 -5.80 36.63 5.23
N GLU A 146 -5.99 36.09 6.44
CA GLU A 146 -7.12 36.39 7.35
C GLU A 146 -6.74 37.42 8.43
#